data_AF-A0A0Q0FXT9-F1
#
_entry.id   AF-A0A0Q0FXT9-F1
#
_cell.length_a   1.000
_cell.length_b   1.000
_cell.length_c   1.000
_cell.angle_alpha   90.00
_cell.angle_beta   90.00
_cell.angle_gamma   90.00
#
_symmetry.space_group_name_H-M   'P 1'
#
loop_
_entity.id
_entity.type
_entity.pdbx_description
1 polymer ?
#
loop_
_entity_poly.entity_id
_entity_poly.type
_entity_poly.pdbx_seq_one_letter_code
_entity_poly.pdbx_strand_id
1 'polypeptide(L)'
;MSFNVVQTGLDEVGEKLTIEQGKADAAHAKLKQPDDLKVVYDKAYDRTVSVPANTFREVLPQIKGTFSSGLKVADYVDAHKSQIDISGSAITVKDPVVQAELNKLLQELNEQGKNAQQAQARLQSLMTGR
;
A
#
# COMPACT_ATOMS: atom_id res chain seq x y z
N MET A 1 2.80 -8.84 -16.50
CA MET A 1 2.54 -9.19 -15.09
C MET A 1 1.05 -9.12 -14.85
N SER A 2 0.42 -10.19 -14.39
CA SER A 2 -1.00 -10.19 -14.01
C SER A 2 -1.19 -9.51 -12.65
N PHE A 3 -2.32 -8.82 -12.46
CA PHE A 3 -2.58 -8.03 -11.25
C PHE A 3 -2.62 -8.88 -9.95
N ASN A 4 -3.06 -10.14 -10.03
CA ASN A 4 -2.95 -11.09 -8.91
C ASN A 4 -1.50 -11.26 -8.43
N VAL A 5 -0.52 -11.18 -9.32
CA VAL A 5 0.91 -11.26 -8.95
C VAL A 5 1.31 -10.06 -8.10
N VAL A 6 0.71 -8.88 -8.34
CA VAL A 6 0.98 -7.68 -7.53
C VAL A 6 0.37 -7.82 -6.13
N GLN A 7 -0.88 -8.30 -6.01
CA GLN A 7 -1.50 -8.53 -4.70
C GLN A 7 -0.72 -9.56 -3.89
N THR A 8 -0.44 -10.73 -4.47
CA THR A 8 0.35 -11.77 -3.83
C THR A 8 1.73 -11.26 -3.44
N GLY A 9 2.41 -10.50 -4.30
CA GLY A 9 3.69 -9.88 -3.98
C GLY A 9 3.61 -8.93 -2.77
N LEU A 10 2.55 -8.13 -2.66
CA LEU A 10 2.34 -7.22 -1.52
C LEU A 10 1.98 -7.98 -0.23
N ASP A 11 1.30 -9.13 -0.32
CA ASP A 11 1.08 -10.02 0.82
C ASP A 11 2.40 -10.63 1.30
N GLU A 12 3.17 -11.22 0.39
CA GLU A 12 4.48 -11.80 0.69
C GLU A 12 5.45 -10.79 1.31
N VAL A 13 5.45 -9.54 0.83
CA VAL A 13 6.28 -8.47 1.42
C VAL A 13 5.86 -8.20 2.87
N GLY A 14 4.56 -8.11 3.16
CA GLY A 14 4.08 -7.88 4.53
C GLY A 14 4.40 -9.03 5.48
N GLU A 15 4.28 -10.26 5.00
CA GLU A 15 4.64 -11.47 5.76
C GLU A 15 6.14 -11.52 6.04
N LYS A 16 6.97 -11.38 4.99
CA LYS A 16 8.43 -11.37 5.13
C LYS A 16 8.91 -10.25 6.05
N LEU A 17 8.33 -9.06 5.95
CA LEU A 17 8.65 -7.95 6.84
C LEU A 17 8.41 -8.31 8.30
N THR A 18 7.29 -8.99 8.60
CA THR A 18 6.95 -9.41 9.96
C THR A 18 7.89 -10.49 10.47
N ILE A 19 8.24 -11.46 9.64
CA ILE A 19 9.19 -12.52 9.99
C ILE A 19 10.58 -11.94 10.26
N GLU A 20 11.10 -11.10 9.36
CA GLU A 20 12.45 -10.54 9.49
C GLU A 20 12.56 -9.54 10.63
N GLN A 21 11.52 -8.72 10.87
CA GLN A 21 11.47 -7.85 12.06
C GLN A 21 11.52 -8.70 13.34
N GLY A 22 10.74 -9.77 13.44
CA GLY A 22 10.76 -10.65 14.62
C GLY A 22 12.13 -11.29 14.87
N LYS A 23 12.86 -11.67 13.81
CA LYS A 23 14.25 -12.17 13.94
C LYS A 23 15.19 -11.09 14.45
N ALA A 24 15.07 -9.87 13.91
CA ALA A 24 15.87 -8.73 14.34
C ALA A 24 15.58 -8.38 15.82
N ASP A 25 14.31 -8.40 16.23
CA ASP A 25 13.89 -8.09 17.61
C ASP A 25 14.44 -9.12 18.59
N ALA A 26 14.39 -10.41 18.21
CA ALA A 26 14.96 -11.49 19.01
C ALA A 26 16.49 -11.40 19.12
N ALA A 27 17.18 -11.00 18.04
CA ALA A 27 18.63 -10.79 18.07
C ALA A 27 19.00 -9.58 18.94
N HIS A 28 18.24 -8.50 18.82
CA HIS A 28 18.39 -7.29 19.62
C HIS A 28 18.22 -7.57 21.12
N ALA A 29 17.18 -8.31 21.50
CA ALA A 29 16.92 -8.66 22.90
C ALA A 29 18.01 -9.56 23.53
N LYS A 30 18.71 -10.36 22.71
CA LYS A 30 19.80 -11.24 23.18
C LYS A 30 21.15 -10.53 23.29
N LEU A 31 21.26 -9.30 22.79
CA LEU A 31 22.50 -8.56 22.74
C LEU A 31 22.85 -8.03 24.13
N LYS A 32 23.96 -8.53 24.71
CA LYS A 32 24.46 -8.07 26.01
C LYS A 32 25.33 -6.83 25.80
N GLN A 33 24.94 -5.71 26.41
CA GLN A 33 25.64 -4.43 26.32
C GLN A 33 25.71 -3.76 27.70
N PRO A 34 26.77 -2.97 27.95
CA PRO A 34 26.77 -1.98 29.02
C PRO A 34 25.56 -1.02 28.93
N ASP A 35 25.08 -0.51 30.06
CA ASP A 35 23.86 0.32 30.11
C ASP A 35 23.96 1.58 29.24
N ASP A 36 25.12 2.22 29.19
CA ASP A 36 25.39 3.41 28.38
C ASP A 36 25.32 3.11 26.87
N LEU A 37 25.87 1.98 26.44
CA LEU A 37 25.79 1.54 25.04
C LEU A 37 24.41 1.03 24.66
N LYS A 38 23.71 0.40 25.60
CA LYS A 38 22.35 -0.11 25.40
C LYS A 38 21.40 1.00 24.98
N VAL A 39 21.44 2.15 25.67
CA VAL A 39 20.52 3.27 25.38
C VAL A 39 20.69 3.78 23.95
N VAL A 40 21.94 3.99 23.50
CA VAL A 40 22.19 4.51 22.16
C VAL A 40 21.91 3.47 21.07
N TYR A 41 22.19 2.20 21.35
CA TYR A 41 21.89 1.10 20.44
C TYR A 41 20.37 0.91 20.28
N ASP A 42 19.62 0.87 21.39
CA ASP A 42 18.16 0.73 21.38
C ASP A 42 17.52 1.85 20.53
N LYS A 43 18.01 3.09 20.67
CA LYS A 43 17.55 4.23 19.86
C LYS A 43 17.90 4.11 18.38
N ALA A 44 19.10 3.62 18.06
CA ALA A 44 19.50 3.37 16.68
C ALA A 44 18.64 2.26 16.07
N TYR A 45 18.46 1.15 16.79
CA TYR A 45 17.63 0.02 16.39
C TYR A 45 16.19 0.45 16.12
N ASP A 46 15.59 1.22 17.03
CA ASP A 46 14.24 1.74 16.87
C ASP A 46 14.12 2.58 15.58
N ARG A 47 15.05 3.50 15.34
CA ARG A 47 15.06 4.36 14.15
C ARG A 47 15.29 3.60 12.84
N THR A 48 16.08 2.54 12.85
CA THR A 48 16.49 1.84 11.62
C THR A 48 15.71 0.56 11.32
N VAL A 49 15.06 -0.03 12.32
CA VAL A 49 14.36 -1.31 12.21
C VAL A 49 12.90 -1.16 12.60
N SER A 50 12.63 -0.85 13.87
CA SER A 50 11.27 -0.86 14.42
C SER A 50 10.36 0.15 13.73
N VAL A 51 10.75 1.42 13.70
CA VAL A 51 9.97 2.50 13.10
C VAL A 51 9.73 2.25 11.61
N PRO A 52 10.75 1.99 10.76
CA PRO A 52 10.52 1.65 9.37
C PRO A 52 9.59 0.45 9.16
N ALA A 53 9.82 -0.66 9.86
CA ALA A 53 9.00 -1.86 9.68
C ALA A 53 7.53 -1.63 10.06
N ASN A 54 7.29 -0.89 11.14
CA ASN A 54 5.94 -0.52 11.57
C ASN A 54 5.27 0.41 10.55
N THR A 55 5.97 1.45 10.08
CA THR A 55 5.45 2.36 9.05
C THR A 55 5.09 1.62 7.77
N PHE A 56 5.94 0.70 7.29
CA PHE A 56 5.64 -0.11 6.12
C PHE A 56 4.39 -0.98 6.33
N ARG A 57 4.25 -1.61 7.51
CA ARG A 57 3.07 -2.42 7.85
C ARG A 57 1.79 -1.60 7.85
N GLU A 58 1.84 -0.35 8.32
CA GLU A 58 0.68 0.56 8.34
C GLU A 58 0.25 1.01 6.95
N VAL A 59 1.18 1.26 6.03
CA VAL A 59 0.86 1.79 4.70
C VAL A 59 0.54 0.70 3.66
N LEU A 60 1.02 -0.53 3.85
CA LEU A 60 0.79 -1.65 2.93
C LEU A 60 -0.71 -1.88 2.61
N PRO A 61 -1.65 -1.87 3.58
CA PRO A 61 -3.08 -1.99 3.28
C PRO A 61 -3.63 -0.87 2.40
N GLN A 62 -3.14 0.36 2.55
CA GLN A 62 -3.58 1.51 1.77
C GLN A 62 -3.15 1.39 0.30
N ILE A 63 -1.93 0.87 0.08
CA ILE A 63 -1.41 0.56 -1.25
C ILE A 63 -2.25 -0.57 -1.88
N LYS A 64 -2.49 -1.66 -1.15
CA LYS A 64 -3.33 -2.79 -1.61
C LYS A 64 -4.74 -2.35 -2.00
N GLY A 65 -5.38 -1.51 -1.17
CA GLY A 65 -6.71 -0.97 -1.43
C GLY A 65 -6.79 -0.21 -2.75
N THR A 66 -5.78 0.63 -3.02
CA THR A 66 -5.73 1.42 -4.26
C THR A 66 -5.59 0.55 -5.50
N PHE A 67 -4.69 -0.44 -5.46
CA PHE A 67 -4.59 -1.42 -6.55
C PHE A 67 -5.93 -2.15 -6.72
N SER A 68 -6.53 -2.65 -5.64
CA SER A 68 -7.78 -3.41 -5.68
C SER A 68 -8.94 -2.62 -6.30
N SER A 69 -9.16 -1.38 -5.89
CA SER A 69 -10.20 -0.52 -6.49
C SER A 69 -9.89 -0.17 -7.94
N GLY A 70 -8.61 0.00 -8.31
CA GLY A 70 -8.19 0.19 -9.69
C GLY A 70 -8.53 -1.01 -10.58
N LEU A 71 -8.33 -2.23 -10.08
CA LEU A 71 -8.73 -3.46 -10.77
C LEU A 71 -10.24 -3.51 -10.94
N LYS A 72 -11.03 -3.25 -9.90
CA LYS A 72 -12.50 -3.27 -10.02
C LYS A 72 -12.99 -2.35 -11.13
N VAL A 73 -12.40 -1.15 -11.27
CA VAL A 73 -12.71 -0.24 -12.38
C VAL A 73 -12.32 -0.86 -13.72
N ALA A 74 -11.10 -1.40 -13.85
CA ALA A 74 -10.63 -2.01 -15.09
C ALA A 74 -11.50 -3.21 -15.53
N ASP A 75 -11.80 -4.13 -14.61
CA ASP A 75 -12.65 -5.30 -14.84
C ASP A 75 -14.07 -4.87 -15.25
N TYR A 76 -14.60 -3.84 -14.58
CA TYR A 76 -15.93 -3.32 -14.91
C TYR A 76 -15.98 -2.69 -16.31
N VAL A 77 -14.95 -1.92 -16.68
CA VAL A 77 -14.85 -1.31 -18.01
C VAL A 77 -14.72 -2.39 -19.09
N ASP A 78 -13.90 -3.42 -18.89
CA ASP A 78 -13.77 -4.51 -19.87
C ASP A 78 -15.07 -5.30 -20.04
N ALA A 79 -15.75 -5.62 -18.93
CA ALA A 79 -17.03 -6.33 -18.93
C ALA A 79 -18.15 -5.54 -19.67
N HIS A 80 -18.09 -4.21 -19.64
CA HIS A 80 -19.09 -3.33 -20.25
C HIS A 80 -18.58 -2.58 -21.49
N LYS A 81 -17.47 -3.01 -22.10
CA LYS A 81 -16.81 -2.29 -23.21
C LYS A 81 -17.71 -1.99 -24.41
N SER A 82 -18.73 -2.80 -24.68
CA SER A 82 -19.69 -2.54 -25.76
C SER A 82 -20.60 -1.33 -25.50
N GLN A 83 -20.72 -0.94 -24.23
CA GLN A 83 -21.57 0.15 -23.73
C GLN A 83 -20.76 1.41 -23.40
N ILE A 84 -19.42 1.32 -23.44
CA ILE A 84 -18.50 2.41 -23.12
C ILE A 84 -17.73 2.78 -24.38
N ASP A 85 -17.92 4.00 -24.86
CA ASP A 85 -17.18 4.57 -25.97
C ASP A 85 -16.02 5.43 -25.44
N ILE A 86 -14.80 5.16 -25.88
CA ILE A 86 -13.60 5.89 -25.49
C ILE A 86 -13.06 6.57 -26.74
N SER A 87 -13.19 7.89 -26.80
CA SER A 87 -12.78 8.74 -27.91
C SER A 87 -11.77 9.78 -27.40
N GLY A 88 -10.47 9.46 -27.50
CA GLY A 88 -9.40 10.31 -26.95
C GLY A 88 -9.49 10.39 -25.43
N SER A 89 -9.66 11.60 -24.89
CA SER A 89 -9.87 11.83 -23.45
C SER A 89 -11.34 11.79 -23.03
N ALA A 90 -12.28 11.64 -23.98
CA ALA A 90 -13.71 11.59 -23.70
C ALA A 90 -14.16 10.13 -23.50
N ILE A 91 -14.89 9.89 -22.41
CA ILE A 91 -15.56 8.62 -22.13
C ILE A 91 -17.06 8.86 -22.17
N THR A 92 -17.77 8.13 -23.03
CA THR A 92 -19.23 8.18 -23.14
C THR A 92 -19.81 6.82 -22.77
N VAL A 93 -20.66 6.76 -21.75
CA VAL A 93 -21.35 5.53 -21.34
C VAL A 93 -22.79 5.60 -21.83
N LYS A 94 -23.21 4.62 -22.61
CA LYS A 94 -24.52 4.60 -23.28
C LYS A 94 -25.67 4.19 -22.35
N ASP A 95 -25.37 3.32 -21.39
CA ASP A 95 -26.34 2.79 -20.44
C ASP A 95 -26.26 3.56 -19.10
N PRO A 96 -27.37 4.13 -18.59
CA PRO A 96 -27.38 4.88 -17.33
C PRO A 96 -27.03 4.05 -16.10
N VAL A 97 -27.37 2.76 -16.07
CA VAL A 97 -27.04 1.85 -14.97
C VAL A 97 -25.53 1.60 -14.96
N VAL A 98 -24.96 1.32 -16.13
CA VAL A 98 -23.50 1.15 -16.27
C VAL A 98 -22.76 2.42 -15.87
N GLN A 99 -23.30 3.59 -16.23
CA GLN A 99 -22.71 4.87 -15.84
C GLN A 99 -22.74 5.08 -14.32
N ALA A 100 -23.87 4.79 -13.68
CA ALA A 100 -24.02 4.95 -12.23
C ALA A 100 -23.06 4.04 -11.44
N GLU A 101 -22.94 2.78 -11.85
CA GLU A 101 -22.03 1.82 -11.23
C GLU A 101 -20.56 2.17 -11.47
N LEU A 102 -20.19 2.56 -12.70
CA LEU A 102 -18.84 3.03 -13.01
C LEU A 102 -18.48 4.26 -12.16
N ASN A 103 -19.39 5.22 -12.01
CA ASN A 103 -19.19 6.40 -11.17
C ASN A 103 -18.93 6.01 -9.70
N LYS A 104 -19.66 5.02 -9.17
CA LYS A 104 -19.43 4.51 -7.81
C LYS A 104 -18.05 3.88 -7.65
N LEU A 105 -17.61 3.07 -8.62
CA LEU A 105 -16.27 2.48 -8.61
C LEU A 105 -15.17 3.55 -8.70
N LEU A 106 -15.36 4.57 -9.53
CA LEU A 106 -14.44 5.70 -9.64
C LEU A 106 -14.39 6.54 -8.35
N GLN A 107 -15.52 6.70 -7.65
CA GLN A 107 -15.55 7.34 -6.32
C GLN A 107 -14.73 6.54 -5.30
N GLU A 108 -14.93 5.21 -5.24
CA GLU A 108 -14.14 4.32 -4.38
C GLU A 108 -12.64 4.42 -4.70
N LEU A 109 -12.28 4.39 -6.00
CA LEU A 109 -10.89 4.55 -6.44
C LEU A 109 -10.31 5.91 -6.02
N ASN A 110 -11.07 7.00 -6.14
CA ASN A 110 -10.63 8.33 -5.71
C ASN A 110 -10.39 8.40 -4.20
N GLU A 111 -11.23 7.75 -3.39
CA GLU A 111 -11.03 7.64 -1.94
C GLU A 111 -9.76 6.86 -1.62
N GLN A 112 -9.54 5.72 -2.28
CA GLN A 112 -8.29 4.97 -2.11
C GLN A 112 -7.07 5.74 -2.60
N GLY A 113 -7.18 6.53 -3.67
CA GLY A 113 -6.13 7.43 -4.14
C GLY A 113 -5.67 8.42 -3.06
N LYS A 114 -6.59 8.96 -2.26
CA LYS A 114 -6.24 9.80 -1.10
C LYS A 114 -5.48 9.02 -0.03
N ASN A 115 -5.88 7.78 0.24
CA ASN A 115 -5.17 6.91 1.18
C ASN A 115 -3.75 6.59 0.69
N ALA A 116 -3.57 6.35 -0.62
CA ALA A 116 -2.25 6.16 -1.22
C ALA A 116 -1.36 7.41 -1.14
N GLN A 117 -1.94 8.60 -1.33
CA GLN A 117 -1.19 9.85 -1.15
C GLN A 117 -0.70 10.03 0.29
N GLN A 118 -1.54 9.71 1.28
CA GLN A 118 -1.15 9.72 2.69
C GLN A 118 -0.06 8.68 3.00
N ALA A 119 -0.20 7.46 2.46
CA ALA A 119 0.82 6.43 2.54
C ALA A 119 2.17 6.91 1.98
N GLN A 120 2.15 7.53 0.80
CA GLN A 120 3.33 8.09 0.16
C GLN A 120 3.97 9.18 1.02
N ALA A 121 3.17 10.09 1.60
CA ALA A 121 3.68 11.14 2.48
C ALA A 121 4.35 10.56 3.74
N ARG A 122 3.77 9.52 4.36
CA ARG A 122 4.37 8.83 5.50
C ARG A 122 5.71 8.19 5.16
N LEU A 123 5.78 7.50 4.02
CA LEU A 123 7.04 6.92 3.54
C LEU A 123 8.11 7.98 3.24
N GLN A 124 7.71 9.13 2.68
CA GLN A 124 8.62 10.25 2.46
C GLN A 124 9.14 10.86 3.78
N SER A 125 8.27 11.01 4.78
CA SER A 125 8.66 11.46 6.11
C SER A 125 9.71 10.52 6.71
N LEU A 126 9.45 9.22 6.66
CA LEU A 126 10.37 8.18 7.11
C LEU A 126 11.74 8.26 6.41
N MET A 127 11.76 8.35 5.08
CA MET A 127 13.01 8.45 4.30
C MET A 127 13.81 9.72 4.58
N THR A 128 13.12 10.82 4.88
CA THR A 128 13.76 12.11 5.20
C THR A 128 14.08 12.27 6.69
N GLY A 129 13.68 11.31 7.53
CA GLY A 129 13.86 11.37 8.97
C GLY A 129 13.10 12.53 9.64
N ARG A 130 11.99 12.96 9.02
CA ARG A 130 11.10 14.02 9.50
C ARG A 130 9.85 13.46 10.14
#